data_AF-A0AAU1LIL1-F1
#
_entry.id   AF-A0AAU1LIL1-F1
#
_cell.length_a   1.000
_cell.length_b   1.000
_cell.length_c   1.000
_cell.angle_alpha   90.00
_cell.angle_beta   90.00
_cell.angle_gamma   90.00
#
_symmetry.space_group_name_H-M   'P 1'
#
loop_
_entity.id
_entity.type
_entity.pdbx_description
1 polymer ?
#
loop_
_entity_poly.entity_id
_entity_poly.type
_entity_poly.pdbx_seq_one_letter_code
_entity_poly.pdbx_strand_id
1 'polypeptide(L)' 'MSLTLTTPQTETTALSLAPREQEALGHIAAGRTYLQTARHMGLSKHTVDAYLRRIRAKLGINSTAELTRMAISLGL' A
#
# COMPACT_ATOMS: atom_id res chain seq x y z
N MET A 1 -32.79 -2.72 -5.09
CA MET A 1 -31.52 -3.48 -5.24
C MET A 1 -30.39 -2.48 -5.15
N SER A 2 -29.95 -2.20 -3.93
CA SER A 2 -29.06 -1.08 -3.65
C SER A 2 -27.72 -1.62 -3.23
N LEU A 3 -26.68 -1.41 -4.04
CA LEU A 3 -25.29 -1.22 -3.59
C LEU A 3 -24.58 -0.34 -4.62
N THR A 4 -24.89 0.95 -4.60
CA THR A 4 -23.96 2.01 -5.02
C THR A 4 -22.79 1.99 -4.04
N LEU A 5 -21.63 1.49 -4.48
CA LEU A 5 -20.35 1.79 -3.83
C LEU A 5 -19.63 2.84 -4.66
N THR A 6 -20.11 4.07 -4.54
CA THR A 6 -19.27 5.25 -4.76
C THR A 6 -18.37 5.34 -3.54
N THR A 7 -17.13 4.87 -3.66
CA THR A 7 -16.06 5.25 -2.74
C THR A 7 -15.38 6.49 -3.33
N PRO A 8 -15.58 7.69 -2.76
CA PRO A 8 -14.80 8.86 -3.13
C PRO A 8 -13.47 8.79 -2.38
N GLN A 9 -12.36 8.50 -3.07
CA GLN A 9 -11.04 8.55 -2.43
C GLN A 9 -10.05 9.33 -3.29
N THR A 10 -10.09 10.64 -3.06
CA THR A 10 -8.94 11.54 -2.87
C THR A 10 -7.87 11.53 -3.96
N GLU A 11 -8.09 12.38 -4.97
CA GLU A 11 -7.02 13.03 -5.72
C GLU A 11 -6.14 13.81 -4.75
N THR A 12 -4.93 13.32 -4.44
CA THR A 12 -3.76 14.15 -4.10
C THR A 12 -2.51 13.29 -4.28
N THR A 13 -1.84 13.50 -5.41
CA THR A 13 -0.41 13.21 -5.62
C THR A 13 0.04 11.75 -5.44
N ALA A 14 -0.75 10.81 -5.93
CA ALA A 14 -0.37 9.40 -6.02
C ALA A 14 0.58 9.15 -7.20
N LEU A 15 1.88 9.17 -6.97
CA LEU A 15 2.87 8.64 -7.90
C LEU A 15 2.57 7.15 -8.24
N SER A 16 1.89 6.87 -9.36
CA SER A 16 1.87 5.60 -10.14
C SER A 16 1.68 4.24 -9.39
N LEU A 17 1.23 4.25 -8.14
CA LEU A 17 0.95 3.03 -7.39
C LEU A 17 -0.50 2.58 -7.63
N ALA A 18 -0.70 1.29 -7.81
CA ALA A 18 -2.05 0.74 -7.92
C ALA A 18 -2.77 0.86 -6.57
N PRO A 19 -4.12 0.93 -6.54
CA PRO A 19 -4.87 1.08 -5.30
C PRO A 19 -4.53 0.04 -4.22
N ARG A 20 -4.35 -1.22 -4.63
CA ARG A 20 -3.93 -2.32 -3.73
C ARG A 20 -2.50 -2.20 -3.24
N GLU A 21 -1.62 -1.58 -4.03
CA GLU A 21 -0.24 -1.30 -3.64
C GLU A 21 -0.22 -0.18 -2.59
N GLN A 22 -1.02 0.86 -2.77
CA GLN A 22 -1.18 1.94 -1.78
C GLN A 22 -1.78 1.44 -0.46
N GLU A 23 -2.80 0.58 -0.53
CA GLU A 23 -3.41 -0.04 0.64
C GLU A 23 -2.39 -0.86 1.44
N ALA A 24 -1.60 -1.70 0.76
CA ALA A 24 -0.51 -2.44 1.39
C ALA A 24 0.54 -1.48 1.99
N LEU A 25 0.91 -0.42 1.27
CA LEU A 25 1.88 0.56 1.71
C LEU A 25 1.43 1.30 2.98
N GLY A 26 0.17 1.73 3.05
CA GLY A 26 -0.39 2.41 4.22
C GLY A 26 -0.41 1.51 5.47
N HIS A 27 -0.65 0.20 5.29
CA HIS A 27 -0.51 -0.75 6.40
C HIS A 27 0.93 -0.88 6.92
N ILE A 28 1.92 -0.88 6.02
CA ILE A 28 3.34 -0.86 6.43
C ILE A 28 3.71 0.48 7.10
N ALA A 29 3.17 1.60 6.60
CA ALA A 29 3.36 2.93 7.19
C ALA A 29 2.84 2.98 8.63
N ALA A 30 1.70 2.35 8.89
CA ALA A 30 1.11 2.19 10.22
C ALA A 30 1.87 1.18 11.13
N GLY A 31 3.04 0.70 10.73
CA GLY A 31 3.88 -0.21 11.51
C GLY A 31 3.42 -1.67 11.49
N ARG A 32 2.52 -2.06 10.59
CA ARG A 32 2.07 -3.46 10.49
C ARG A 32 3.12 -4.31 9.80
N THR A 33 3.27 -5.54 10.28
CA THR A 33 4.10 -6.55 9.61
C THR A 33 3.44 -7.00 8.30
N TYR A 34 4.20 -7.66 7.42
CA TYR A 34 3.66 -8.17 6.16
C TYR A 34 2.55 -9.21 6.39
N LEU A 35 2.65 -9.98 7.49
CA LEU A 35 1.63 -10.97 7.84
C LEU A 35 0.34 -10.31 8.33
N GLN A 36 0.45 -9.26 9.16
CA GLN A 36 -0.72 -8.49 9.60
C GLN A 36 -1.38 -7.77 8.42
N THR A 37 -0.58 -7.15 7.56
CA THR A 37 -1.04 -6.52 6.31
C THR A 37 -1.80 -7.51 5.44
N ALA A 38 -1.24 -8.70 5.24
CA ALA A 38 -1.88 -9.78 4.48
C ALA A 38 -3.23 -10.19 5.10
N ARG A 39 -3.28 -10.36 6.43
CA ARG A 39 -4.53 -10.66 7.15
C ARG A 39 -5.57 -9.56 7.00
N HIS A 40 -5.17 -8.29 7.12
CA HIS A 40 -6.07 -7.14 6.97
C HIS A 40 -6.63 -7.03 5.55
N MET A 41 -5.83 -7.34 4.54
CA MET A 41 -6.24 -7.28 3.14
C MET A 41 -6.93 -8.56 2.64
N GLY A 42 -7.00 -9.62 3.45
CA GLY A 42 -7.49 -10.94 3.01
C GLY A 42 -6.59 -11.61 1.97
N LEU A 43 -5.29 -11.33 2.01
CA LEU A 43 -4.28 -11.82 1.06
C LEU A 43 -3.29 -12.77 1.71
N SER A 44 -2.46 -13.43 0.89
CA SER A 44 -1.30 -14.15 1.38
C SER A 44 -0.13 -13.18 1.65
N LYS A 45 0.76 -13.55 2.58
CA LYS A 45 2.03 -12.82 2.82
C LYS A 45 2.84 -12.69 1.52
N HIS A 46 2.81 -13.72 0.67
CA HIS A 46 3.51 -13.72 -0.61
C HIS A 46 2.96 -12.67 -1.58
N THR A 47 1.64 -12.47 -1.59
CA THR A 47 0.99 -11.44 -2.41
C THR A 47 1.38 -10.03 -1.93
N VAL A 48 1.40 -9.80 -0.61
CA VAL A 48 1.86 -8.53 -0.05
C VAL A 48 3.33 -8.26 -0.36
N ASP A 49 4.18 -9.28 -0.25
CA ASP A 49 5.59 -9.18 -0.64
C ASP A 49 5.76 -8.83 -2.13
N ALA A 50 4.96 -9.43 -3.01
CA ALA A 50 4.93 -9.09 -4.43
C ALA A 50 4.52 -7.62 -4.67
N TYR A 51 3.53 -7.10 -3.94
CA TYR A 51 3.16 -5.68 -4.03
C TYR A 51 4.30 -4.77 -3.56
N LEU A 52 4.92 -5.06 -2.42
CA LEU A 52 6.05 -4.27 -1.91
C LEU A 52 7.25 -4.30 -2.87
N ARG A 53 7.52 -5.42 -3.53
CA ARG A 53 8.56 -5.50 -4.57
C ARG A 53 8.24 -4.60 -5.77
N ARG A 54 6.99 -4.56 -6.23
CA ARG A 54 6.56 -3.67 -7.32
C ARG A 54 6.63 -2.21 -6.92
N ILE A 55 6.18 -1.87 -5.71
CA ILE A 55 6.27 -0.52 -5.15
C ILE A 55 7.72 -0.07 -5.10
N ARG A 56 8.62 -0.91 -4.57
CA ARG A 56 10.07 -0.67 -4.55
C ARG A 56 10.63 -0.42 -5.95
N ALA A 57 10.31 -1.28 -6.92
CA ALA A 57 10.76 -1.13 -8.30
C ALA A 57 10.24 0.16 -8.95
N LYS A 58 8.98 0.54 -8.68
CA LYS A 58 8.37 1.77 -9.21
C LYS A 58 8.98 3.04 -8.60
N LEU A 59 9.32 3.01 -7.32
CA LEU A 59 9.82 4.16 -6.56
C LEU A 59 11.35 4.22 -6.49
N GLY A 60 12.05 3.18 -6.95
CA GLY A 60 13.51 3.08 -6.84
C GLY A 60 14.00 2.88 -5.40
N ILE A 61 13.15 2.33 -4.52
CA ILE A 61 13.40 2.20 -3.08
C ILE A 61 13.90 0.79 -2.76
N ASN A 62 14.90 0.67 -1.89
CA ASN A 62 15.48 -0.63 -1.53
C ASN A 62 15.26 -1.02 -0.06
N SER A 63 14.89 -0.06 0.80
CA SER A 63 14.67 -0.32 2.22
C SER A 63 13.21 -0.24 2.64
N THR A 64 12.82 -1.05 3.63
CA THR A 64 11.52 -0.91 4.31
C THR A 64 11.40 0.44 5.02
N ALA A 65 12.49 0.98 5.56
CA ALA A 65 12.48 2.29 6.21
C ALA A 65 12.18 3.43 5.21
N GLU A 66 12.73 3.33 4.00
CA GLU A 66 12.43 4.25 2.90
C GLU A 66 10.99 4.11 2.40
N LEU A 67 10.46 2.88 2.34
CA LEU A 67 9.04 2.61 2.06
C LEU A 67 8.13 3.32 3.07
N THR A 68 8.40 3.17 4.36
CA THR A 68 7.66 3.84 5.44
C THR A 68 7.78 5.36 5.32
N ARG A 69 8.99 5.89 5.09
CA ARG A 69 9.21 7.32 4.89
C ARG A 69 8.44 7.87 3.69
N MET A 70 8.41 7.11 2.60
CA MET A 70 7.68 7.50 1.40
C MET A 70 6.18 7.46 1.63
N ALA A 71 5.66 6.46 2.35
CA ALA A 71 4.25 6.40 2.71
C ALA A 71 3.83 7.63 3.53
N ILE A 72 4.63 8.03 4.53
CA ILE A 72 4.41 9.26 5.30
C ILE A 72 4.47 10.49 4.40
N SER A 73 5.43 10.55 3.47
CA SER A 73 5.54 11.65 2.49
C SER A 73 4.35 11.73 1.54
N LEU A 74 3.67 10.62 1.29
CA LEU A 74 2.44 10.53 0.49
C LEU A 74 1.18 10.79 1.31
N GLY A 75 1.30 11.00 2.62
CA GLY A 75 0.18 11.21 3.54
C GLY A 75 -0.64 9.96 3.84
N LEU A 76 -0.02 8.77 3.72
CA LEU A 76 -0.62 7.47 4.02
C LEU A 76 -0.42 7.03 5.47
#